data_AF-X0ZHM1-F1
#
_entry.id   AF-X0ZHM1-F1
#
_cell.length_a   1.000
_cell.length_b   1.000
_cell.length_c   1.000
_cell.angle_alpha   90.00
_cell.angle_beta   90.00
_cell.angle_gamma   90.00
#
_symmetry.space_group_name_H-M   'P 1'
#
loop_
_entity.id
_entity.type
_entity.pdbx_description
1 polymer ?
#
loop_
_entity_poly.entity_id
_entity_poly.type
_entity_poly.pdbx_seq_one_letter_code
_entity_poly.pdbx_strand_id
1 'polypeptide(L)'
;DMIVTYNGDVFDKLVVRILEVFESIKIIKNCFLNLPGGEIDANIKDIPPGEGIGIIEAPRGECFHYVRSDGTNRPVRHKVRAPTFMNLPTCKATVIGEYISDATIILAAIDPCYCCTERMTVCNNIKRKKIYNGKDLIRLSREKTEILRNKMGVK
;
A
#
# COMPACT_ATOMS: atom_id res chain seq x y z
N ASP A 1 5.78 -4.08 22.14
CA ASP A 1 6.99 -4.76 21.64
C ASP A 1 6.88 -5.01 20.13
N MET A 2 8.02 -5.20 19.46
CA MET A 2 8.05 -5.61 18.05
C MET A 2 8.29 -7.12 17.99
N ILE A 3 7.36 -7.86 17.40
CA ILE A 3 7.42 -9.32 17.31
C ILE A 3 8.26 -9.71 16.10
N VAL A 4 9.22 -10.62 16.31
CA VAL A 4 10.08 -11.16 15.25
C VAL A 4 10.22 -12.68 15.39
N THR A 5 10.39 -13.36 14.26
CA THR A 5 10.71 -14.79 14.17
C THR A 5 11.89 -15.00 13.22
N TYR A 6 12.50 -16.18 13.22
CA TYR A 6 13.82 -16.39 12.60
C TYR A 6 13.83 -17.36 11.40
N ASN A 7 12.80 -18.18 11.22
CA ASN A 7 12.78 -19.21 10.17
C ASN A 7 12.29 -18.64 8.83
N GLY A 8 11.38 -17.65 8.88
CA GLY A 8 10.87 -16.97 7.68
C GLY A 8 9.89 -17.80 6.84
N ASP A 9 9.35 -18.89 7.41
CA ASP A 9 8.37 -19.75 6.77
C ASP A 9 6.92 -19.21 6.90
N VAL A 10 5.95 -19.98 6.41
CA VAL A 10 4.52 -19.62 6.50
C VAL A 10 4.01 -19.64 7.94
N PHE A 11 4.53 -20.54 8.78
CA PHE A 11 4.14 -20.69 10.18
C PHE A 11 4.59 -19.47 11.00
N ASP A 12 5.84 -19.05 10.82
CA ASP A 12 6.42 -17.84 11.40
C ASP A 12 5.56 -16.61 11.09
N LYS A 13 5.13 -16.44 9.83
CA LYS A 13 4.24 -15.32 9.44
C LYS A 13 2.90 -15.35 10.18
N LEU A 14 2.33 -16.53 10.40
CA LEU A 14 1.10 -16.69 11.18
C LEU A 14 1.34 -16.34 12.65
N VAL A 15 2.43 -16.83 13.24
CA VAL A 15 2.79 -16.56 14.64
C VAL A 15 2.98 -15.06 14.88
N VAL A 16 3.74 -14.38 14.02
CA VAL A 16 3.94 -12.92 14.12
C VAL A 16 2.60 -12.20 14.14
N ARG A 17 1.70 -12.50 13.18
CA ARG A 17 0.39 -11.84 13.09
C ARG A 17 -0.48 -12.06 14.32
N ILE A 18 -0.51 -13.28 14.86
CA ILE A 18 -1.29 -13.57 16.07
C ILE A 18 -0.74 -12.78 17.26
N LEU A 19 0.59 -12.71 17.40
CA LEU A 19 1.23 -12.00 18.49
C LEU A 19 1.07 -10.47 18.36
N GLU A 20 1.10 -9.93 17.15
CA GLU A 20 0.79 -8.52 16.87
C GLU A 20 -0.63 -8.11 17.25
N VAL A 21 -1.60 -9.04 17.23
CA VAL A 21 -2.96 -8.76 17.72
C VAL A 21 -2.94 -8.45 19.22
N PHE A 22 -2.17 -9.21 20.02
CA PHE A 22 -2.04 -8.94 21.45
C PHE A 22 -1.35 -7.60 21.72
N GLU A 23 -0.32 -7.25 20.94
CA GLU A 23 0.33 -5.94 21.02
C GLU A 23 -0.63 -4.81 20.62
N SER A 24 -1.44 -5.01 19.59
CA SER A 24 -2.48 -4.05 19.18
C SER A 24 -3.49 -3.81 20.29
N ILE A 25 -3.94 -4.87 20.99
CA ILE A 25 -4.83 -4.76 22.15
C ILE A 25 -4.18 -3.96 23.27
N LYS A 26 -2.88 -4.18 23.55
CA LYS A 26 -2.14 -3.40 24.56
C LYS A 26 -2.09 -1.91 24.19
N ILE A 27 -1.80 -1.58 22.93
CA ILE A 27 -1.76 -0.20 22.43
C ILE A 27 -3.14 0.45 22.57
N ILE A 28 -4.22 -0.23 22.13
CA ILE A 28 -5.59 0.28 22.23
C ILE A 28 -5.97 0.57 23.69
N LYS A 29 -5.67 -0.34 24.61
CA LYS A 29 -5.91 -0.14 26.05
C LYS A 29 -5.14 1.08 26.59
N ASN A 30 -3.87 1.22 26.21
CA ASN A 30 -3.06 2.35 26.63
C ASN A 30 -3.57 3.68 26.09
N CYS A 31 -3.94 3.74 24.81
CA CYS A 31 -4.54 4.93 24.19
C CYS A 31 -5.88 5.30 24.83
N PHE A 32 -6.71 4.31 25.17
CA PHE A 32 -7.99 4.54 25.83
C PHE A 32 -7.82 5.14 27.24
N LEU A 33 -6.87 4.62 28.02
CA LEU A 33 -6.63 5.10 29.39
C LEU A 33 -5.96 6.48 29.44
N ASN A 34 -5.19 6.83 28.40
CA ASN A 34 -4.39 8.06 28.36
C ASN A 34 -4.82 9.02 27.25
N LEU A 35 -6.10 8.98 26.84
CA LEU A 35 -6.57 9.80 25.73
C LEU A 35 -6.55 11.28 26.14
N PRO A 36 -5.75 12.14 25.48
CA PRO A 36 -5.78 13.56 25.77
C PRO A 36 -7.09 14.16 25.28
N GLY A 37 -7.62 15.14 26.03
CA GLY A 37 -8.70 16.01 25.55
C GLY A 37 -8.16 17.10 24.62
N GLY A 38 -9.07 17.80 23.94
CA GLY A 38 -8.73 18.92 23.04
C GLY A 38 -9.50 18.88 21.72
N GLU A 39 -9.16 19.79 20.82
CA GLU A 39 -9.66 19.76 19.44
C GLU A 39 -8.99 18.63 18.66
N ILE A 40 -9.79 17.89 17.88
CA ILE A 40 -9.33 16.75 17.07
C ILE A 40 -9.17 17.07 15.59
N ASP A 41 -9.66 18.23 15.16
CA ASP A 41 -9.64 18.68 13.77
C ASP A 41 -8.68 19.85 13.60
N ALA A 42 -7.77 19.74 12.64
CA ALA A 42 -6.84 20.81 12.29
C ALA A 42 -7.49 21.93 11.46
N ASN A 43 -8.76 21.78 11.03
CA ASN A 43 -9.55 22.76 10.29
C ASN A 43 -8.81 23.33 9.06
N ILE A 44 -8.23 22.43 8.26
CA ILE A 44 -7.44 22.79 7.07
C ILE A 44 -8.40 23.22 5.95
N LYS A 45 -8.38 24.51 5.59
CA LYS A 45 -9.24 25.08 4.54
C LYS A 45 -8.60 25.06 3.16
N ASP A 46 -7.32 25.39 3.08
CA ASP A 46 -6.58 25.50 1.83
C ASP A 46 -5.33 24.62 1.88
N ILE A 47 -5.06 23.93 0.78
CA ILE A 47 -3.89 23.05 0.64
C ILE A 47 -2.81 23.85 -0.08
N PRO A 48 -1.63 24.08 0.51
CA PRO A 48 -0.56 24.79 -0.17
C PRO A 48 0.00 23.97 -1.36
N PRO A 49 0.56 24.63 -2.39
CA PRO A 49 1.36 23.96 -3.40
C PRO A 49 2.55 23.24 -2.76
N GLY A 50 2.79 21.99 -3.13
CA GLY A 50 3.86 21.21 -2.53
C GLY A 50 3.76 19.71 -2.78
N GLU A 51 4.68 18.97 -2.19
CA GLU A 51 4.76 17.51 -2.27
C GLU A 51 4.88 16.93 -0.86
N GLY A 52 4.20 15.81 -0.63
CA GLY A 52 4.17 15.12 0.65
C GLY A 52 4.28 13.61 0.47
N ILE A 53 5.02 12.97 1.37
CA ILE A 53 5.15 11.52 1.46
C ILE A 53 4.60 11.09 2.81
N GLY A 54 3.63 10.18 2.79
CA GLY A 54 3.12 9.48 3.95
C GLY A 54 3.51 8.01 3.88
N ILE A 55 4.15 7.52 4.92
CA ILE A 55 4.47 6.09 5.09
C ILE A 55 3.80 5.65 6.37
N ILE A 56 3.03 4.56 6.29
CA ILE A 56 2.40 3.94 7.46
C ILE A 56 2.64 2.44 7.43
N GLU A 57 2.69 1.85 8.63
CA GLU A 57 2.67 0.41 8.79
C GLU A 57 1.23 -0.07 8.74
N ALA A 58 0.80 -0.56 7.58
CA ALA A 58 -0.48 -1.24 7.47
C ALA A 58 -0.32 -2.69 7.97
N PRO A 59 -1.42 -3.40 8.31
CA PRO A 59 -1.34 -4.78 8.80
C PRO A 59 -0.66 -5.80 7.85
N ARG A 60 -0.33 -5.39 6.61
CA ARG A 60 0.32 -6.22 5.59
C ARG A 60 1.74 -5.73 5.25
N GLY A 61 2.24 -4.71 5.94
CA GLY A 61 3.53 -4.07 5.70
C GLY A 61 3.44 -2.59 5.31
N GLU A 62 4.54 -2.09 4.74
CA GLU A 62 4.72 -0.67 4.38
C GLU A 62 3.72 -0.19 3.31
N CYS A 63 2.81 0.70 3.72
CA CYS A 63 1.92 1.41 2.82
C CYS A 63 2.45 2.82 2.54
N PHE A 64 2.71 3.10 1.26
CA PHE A 64 3.32 4.36 0.82
C PHE A 64 2.34 5.20 0.01
N HIS A 65 2.21 6.46 0.39
CA HIS A 65 1.40 7.48 -0.26
C HIS A 65 2.26 8.68 -0.63
N TYR A 66 2.31 9.02 -1.92
CA TYR A 66 2.89 10.26 -2.40
C TYR A 66 1.80 11.16 -2.96
N VAL A 67 1.76 12.41 -2.51
CA VAL A 67 0.78 13.40 -2.93
C VAL A 67 1.51 14.66 -3.39
N ARG A 68 1.05 15.23 -4.49
CA ARG A 68 1.47 16.55 -4.97
C ARG A 68 0.24 17.44 -5.17
N SER A 69 0.34 18.65 -4.65
CA SER A 69 -0.65 19.72 -4.81
C SER A 69 -0.03 20.91 -5.55
N ASP A 70 -0.83 21.59 -6.35
CA ASP A 70 -0.53 22.88 -6.98
C ASP A 70 -1.23 24.05 -6.27
N GLY A 71 -1.80 23.82 -5.09
CA GLY A 71 -2.60 24.81 -4.37
C GLY A 71 -4.10 24.69 -4.61
N THR A 72 -4.52 23.85 -5.56
CA THR A 72 -5.94 23.63 -5.84
C THR A 72 -6.54 22.57 -4.92
N ASN A 73 -7.88 22.47 -4.91
CA ASN A 73 -8.61 21.48 -4.12
C ASN A 73 -8.57 20.05 -4.72
N ARG A 74 -7.60 19.77 -5.59
CA ARG A 74 -7.44 18.45 -6.23
C ARG A 74 -5.96 18.08 -6.29
N PRO A 75 -5.58 16.84 -5.93
CA PRO A 75 -4.20 16.42 -6.05
C PRO A 75 -3.81 16.33 -7.53
N VAL A 76 -2.76 17.04 -7.92
CA VAL A 76 -2.13 16.94 -9.25
C VAL A 76 -1.64 15.51 -9.49
N ARG A 77 -1.12 14.89 -8.43
CA ARG A 77 -0.69 13.50 -8.41
C ARG A 77 -0.94 12.91 -7.04
N HIS A 78 -1.61 11.77 -7.03
CA HIS A 78 -1.62 10.86 -5.89
C HIS A 78 -1.12 9.51 -6.36
N LYS A 79 -0.06 9.00 -5.73
CA LYS A 79 0.54 7.71 -6.02
C LYS A 79 0.51 6.87 -4.76
N VAL A 80 -0.24 5.77 -4.83
CA VAL A 80 -0.31 4.78 -3.77
C VAL A 80 0.53 3.57 -4.15
N ARG A 81 1.19 2.97 -3.15
CA ARG A 81 1.83 1.66 -3.22
C ARG A 81 1.42 0.88 -1.98
N ALA A 82 0.38 0.06 -2.15
CA ALA A 82 -0.10 -0.82 -1.11
C ALA A 82 0.92 -1.94 -0.82
N PRO A 83 0.93 -2.51 0.40
CA PRO A 83 1.90 -3.54 0.79
C PRO A 83 1.81 -4.79 -0.08
N THR A 84 0.57 -5.29 -0.31
CA THR A 84 0.33 -6.49 -1.15
C THR A 84 0.93 -6.36 -2.54
N PHE A 85 1.00 -5.15 -3.11
CA PHE A 85 1.59 -4.95 -4.44
C PHE A 85 3.07 -5.35 -4.50
N MET A 86 3.80 -5.18 -3.39
CA MET A 86 5.20 -5.57 -3.25
C MET A 86 5.35 -7.04 -2.81
N ASN A 87 4.40 -7.55 -2.02
CA ASN A 87 4.44 -8.92 -1.52
C ASN A 87 4.05 -9.96 -2.57
N LEU A 88 3.11 -9.64 -3.48
CA LEU A 88 2.60 -10.62 -4.45
C LEU A 88 3.67 -11.24 -5.37
N PRO A 89 4.64 -10.47 -5.91
CA PRO A 89 5.73 -11.04 -6.71
C PRO A 89 6.60 -12.04 -5.94
N THR A 90 6.68 -11.96 -4.60
CA THR A 90 7.54 -12.86 -3.81
C THR A 90 7.01 -14.29 -3.84
N CYS A 91 5.69 -14.48 -3.99
CA CYS A 91 5.09 -15.82 -4.12
C CYS A 91 5.72 -16.62 -5.26
N LYS A 92 6.14 -15.99 -6.37
CA LYS A 92 6.81 -16.68 -7.47
C LYS A 92 8.12 -17.35 -7.03
N ALA A 93 8.89 -16.70 -6.17
CA ALA A 93 10.14 -17.25 -5.66
C ALA A 93 9.89 -18.28 -4.56
N THR A 94 8.88 -18.07 -3.72
CA THR A 94 8.58 -18.95 -2.58
C THR A 94 8.00 -20.31 -2.97
N VAL A 95 7.32 -20.43 -4.12
CA VAL A 95 6.74 -21.71 -4.55
C VAL A 95 7.71 -22.66 -5.25
N ILE A 96 8.95 -22.23 -5.51
CA ILE A 96 9.93 -23.06 -6.23
C ILE A 96 10.45 -24.14 -5.28
N GLY A 97 10.17 -25.41 -5.60
CA GLY A 97 10.58 -26.57 -4.80
C GLY A 97 9.50 -27.13 -3.88
N GLU A 98 8.35 -26.45 -3.78
CA GLU A 98 7.23 -26.84 -2.93
C GLU A 98 6.18 -27.69 -3.69
N TYR A 99 5.26 -28.32 -2.97
CA TYR A 99 4.16 -29.06 -3.59
C TYR A 99 3.06 -28.13 -4.11
N ILE A 100 2.29 -28.61 -5.09
CA ILE A 100 1.15 -27.86 -5.65
C ILE A 100 0.11 -27.51 -4.56
N SER A 101 -0.05 -28.37 -3.57
CA SER A 101 -0.91 -28.13 -2.40
C SER A 101 -0.52 -26.86 -1.63
N ASP A 102 0.79 -26.56 -1.56
CA ASP A 102 1.33 -25.50 -0.72
C ASP A 102 1.23 -24.13 -1.39
N ALA A 103 0.99 -24.09 -2.70
CA ALA A 103 0.80 -22.83 -3.44
C ALA A 103 -0.29 -21.95 -2.82
N THR A 104 -1.36 -22.57 -2.31
CA THR A 104 -2.48 -21.85 -1.68
C THR A 104 -2.10 -21.24 -0.33
N ILE A 105 -1.40 -21.99 0.53
CA ILE A 105 -1.02 -21.51 1.86
C ILE A 105 0.11 -20.47 1.79
N ILE A 106 1.04 -20.63 0.84
CA ILE A 106 2.09 -19.64 0.55
C ILE A 106 1.48 -18.31 0.09
N LEU A 107 0.45 -18.35 -0.77
CA LEU A 107 -0.27 -17.15 -1.18
C LEU A 107 -1.09 -16.55 -0.03
N ALA A 108 -1.77 -17.36 0.76
CA ALA A 108 -2.54 -16.88 1.92
C ALA A 108 -1.62 -16.23 2.97
N ALA A 109 -0.39 -16.72 3.13
CA ALA A 109 0.58 -16.21 4.10
C ALA A 109 0.91 -14.73 3.89
N ILE A 110 0.82 -14.21 2.67
CA ILE A 110 1.06 -12.78 2.40
C ILE A 110 -0.16 -11.88 2.66
N ASP A 111 -1.32 -12.44 3.03
CA ASP A 111 -2.62 -11.75 3.15
C ASP A 111 -2.94 -10.83 1.96
N PRO A 112 -3.23 -11.40 0.79
CA PRO A 112 -3.38 -10.61 -0.42
C PRO A 112 -4.67 -9.79 -0.42
N CYS A 113 -4.54 -8.46 -0.42
CA CYS A 113 -5.63 -7.54 -0.75
C CYS A 113 -5.66 -7.28 -2.26
N TYR A 114 -6.51 -8.00 -3.01
CA TYR A 114 -6.61 -7.82 -4.46
C TYR A 114 -7.06 -6.41 -4.86
N CYS A 115 -8.01 -5.82 -4.13
CA CYS A 115 -8.48 -4.46 -4.37
C CYS A 115 -7.35 -3.42 -4.24
N CYS A 116 -6.37 -3.68 -3.38
CA CYS A 116 -5.20 -2.83 -3.18
C CYS A 116 -4.17 -2.95 -4.32
N THR A 117 -4.24 -4.04 -5.09
CA THR A 117 -3.35 -4.34 -6.22
C THR A 117 -3.96 -4.04 -7.58
N GLU A 118 -5.29 -3.90 -7.64
CA GLU A 118 -5.98 -3.71 -8.91
C GLU A 118 -5.64 -2.34 -9.50
N ARG A 119 -5.33 -2.36 -10.80
CA ARG A 119 -5.13 -1.16 -11.59
C ARG A 119 -6.24 -1.11 -12.61
N MET A 120 -7.05 -0.06 -12.45
CA MET A 120 -8.26 0.30 -13.20
C MET A 120 -8.17 -0.07 -14.70
N THR A 121 -9.27 -0.54 -15.28
CA THR A 121 -9.41 -0.57 -16.75
C THR A 121 -10.32 0.58 -17.16
N VAL A 122 -9.87 1.42 -18.08
CA VAL A 122 -10.70 2.52 -18.62
C VAL A 122 -11.44 2.01 -19.85
N CYS A 123 -12.77 1.97 -19.78
CA CYS A 123 -13.64 1.55 -20.88
C CYS A 123 -14.48 2.73 -21.37
N ASN A 124 -14.56 2.91 -22.69
CA ASN A 124 -15.56 3.82 -23.28
C ASN A 124 -16.91 3.09 -23.31
N ASN A 125 -17.86 3.55 -22.49
CA ASN A 125 -19.16 2.90 -22.35
C ASN A 125 -20.01 2.95 -23.64
N ILE A 126 -19.84 4.00 -24.45
CA ILE A 126 -20.58 4.20 -25.70
C ILE A 126 -20.16 3.19 -26.77
N LYS A 127 -18.86 2.87 -26.86
CA LYS A 127 -18.32 1.93 -27.85
C LYS A 127 -18.02 0.54 -27.26
N ARG A 128 -18.28 0.32 -25.96
CA ARG A 128 -17.79 -0.83 -25.16
C ARG A 128 -16.32 -1.18 -25.41
N LYS A 129 -15.51 -0.19 -25.81
CA LYS A 129 -14.12 -0.39 -26.19
C LYS A 129 -13.23 -0.12 -24.98
N LYS A 130 -12.43 -1.12 -24.60
CA LYS A 130 -11.33 -0.94 -23.63
C LYS A 130 -10.34 0.06 -24.23
N ILE A 131 -10.14 1.20 -23.58
CA ILE A 131 -9.24 2.27 -24.04
C ILE A 131 -7.83 1.98 -23.54
N TYR A 132 -7.70 1.64 -22.25
CA TYR A 132 -6.43 1.32 -21.62
C TYR A 132 -6.56 0.05 -20.79
N ASN A 133 -5.60 -0.86 -20.96
CA ASN A 133 -5.46 -2.03 -20.09
C ASN A 133 -4.50 -1.74 -18.93
N GLY A 134 -4.35 -2.70 -18.00
CA GLY A 134 -3.44 -2.55 -16.86
C GLY A 134 -1.98 -2.28 -17.25
N LYS A 135 -1.48 -2.87 -18.35
CA LYS A 135 -0.10 -2.61 -18.85
C LYS A 135 0.04 -1.18 -19.37
N ASP A 136 -0.97 -0.67 -20.07
CA ASP A 136 -1.00 0.71 -20.55
C ASP A 136 -0.98 1.70 -19.39
N LEU A 137 -1.78 1.46 -18.35
CA LEU A 137 -1.77 2.32 -17.17
C LEU A 137 -0.45 2.30 -16.42
N ILE A 138 0.22 1.14 -16.34
CA ILE A 138 1.56 1.03 -15.75
C ILE A 138 2.56 1.86 -16.55
N ARG A 139 2.54 1.73 -17.88
CA ARG A 139 3.39 2.49 -18.78
C ARG A 139 3.17 3.99 -18.61
N LEU A 140 1.93 4.46 -18.73
CA LEU A 140 1.57 5.87 -18.54
C LEU A 140 1.95 6.39 -17.14
N SER A 141 1.80 5.56 -16.10
CA SER A 141 2.22 5.92 -14.75
C SER A 141 3.74 6.11 -14.65
N ARG A 142 4.54 5.25 -15.31
CA ARG A 142 6.00 5.35 -15.34
C ARG A 142 6.46 6.56 -16.16
N GLU A 143 5.94 6.73 -17.37
CA GLU A 143 6.22 7.89 -18.23
C GLU A 143 5.90 9.20 -17.51
N LYS A 144 4.73 9.30 -16.85
CA LYS A 144 4.38 10.49 -16.05
C LYS A 144 5.35 10.71 -14.89
N THR A 145 5.83 9.65 -14.25
CA THR A 145 6.80 9.75 -13.14
C THR A 145 8.15 10.25 -13.65
N GLU A 146 8.62 9.78 -14.80
CA GLU A 146 9.86 10.25 -15.45
C GLU A 146 9.75 11.72 -15.87
N ILE A 147 8.64 12.12 -16.48
CA ILE A 147 8.39 13.53 -16.83
C ILE A 147 8.45 14.42 -15.59
N LEU A 148 7.86 13.97 -14.47
CA LEU A 148 7.90 14.71 -13.20
C LEU A 148 9.33 14.78 -12.64
N ARG A 149 10.07 13.67 -12.63
CA ARG A 149 11.49 13.64 -12.21
C ARG A 149 12.34 14.63 -13.01
N ASN A 150 12.19 14.64 -14.34
CA ASN A 150 12.90 15.56 -15.22
C ASN A 150 12.55 17.02 -14.93
N LYS A 151 11.27 17.34 -14.72
CA LYS A 151 10.82 18.69 -14.34
C LYS A 151 11.34 19.14 -12.97
N MET A 152 11.61 18.20 -12.07
CA MET A 152 12.09 18.47 -10.71
C MET A 152 13.62 18.48 -10.61
N GLY A 153 14.35 18.17 -11.70
CA GLY A 153 15.82 18.08 -11.67
C GLY A 153 16.36 16.92 -10.83
N VAL A 154 15.50 15.97 -10.44
CA VAL A 154 15.88 14.79 -9.65
C VAL A 154 16.26 13.68 -10.63
N LYS A 155 17.58 13.58 -10.91
CA LYS A 155 18.15 12.47 -11.71
C LYS A 155 18.03 11.16 -10.97
#